data_AF-A0A2S9FVX8-F1
#
_entry.id   AF-A0A2S9FVX8-F1
#
_cell.length_a   1.000
_cell.length_b   1.000
_cell.length_c   1.000
_cell.angle_alpha   90.00
_cell.angle_beta   90.00
_cell.angle_gamma   90.00
#
_symmetry.space_group_name_H-M   'P 1'
#
loop_
_entity.id
_entity.type
_entity.pdbx_description
1 polymer ?
#
loop_
_entity_poly.entity_id
_entity_poly.type
_entity_poly.pdbx_seq_one_letter_code
_entity_poly.pdbx_strand_id
1 'polypeptide(L)'
;VPIIIPVALAAGVNPFVPALAATFAASFGFMLPVSTPQNAIVHGSGVVKITSMIRSGASFDFIGAILIILLLPLMVSVLGLGA
;
A
#
# COMPACT_ATOMS: atom_id res chain seq x y z
N VAL A 1 8.48 -3.35 6.51
CA VAL A 1 8.29 -4.15 7.73
C VAL A 1 9.45 -4.06 8.72
N PRO A 2 10.71 -4.40 8.39
CA PRO A 2 11.80 -4.47 9.38
C PRO A 2 12.15 -3.12 10.04
N ILE A 3 11.90 -2.01 9.35
CA ILE A 3 12.07 -0.65 9.90
C ILE A 3 10.82 -0.21 10.68
N ILE A 4 9.62 -0.62 10.25
CA ILE A 4 8.36 -0.17 10.86
C ILE A 4 8.16 -0.76 12.25
N ILE A 5 8.54 -2.02 12.45
CA ILE A 5 8.43 -2.71 13.75
C ILE A 5 9.18 -1.95 14.87
N PRO A 6 10.49 -1.66 14.76
CA PRO A 6 11.21 -0.94 15.81
C PRO A 6 10.72 0.50 15.98
N VAL A 7 10.27 1.17 14.91
CA VAL A 7 9.68 2.52 15.01
C VAL A 7 8.36 2.49 15.78
N ALA A 8 7.50 1.50 15.54
CA ALA A 8 6.24 1.35 16.28
C ALA A 8 6.49 1.03 17.75
N LEU A 9 7.46 0.16 18.05
CA LEU A 9 7.88 -0.14 19.43
C LEU A 9 8.43 1.09 20.15
N ALA A 10 9.25 1.90 19.48
CA ALA A 10 9.77 3.16 20.03
C ALA A 10 8.66 4.20 20.26
N ALA A 11 7.60 4.18 19.45
CA ALA A 11 6.42 5.02 19.61
C ALA A 11 5.41 4.49 20.65
N GLY A 12 5.66 3.32 21.26
CA GLY A 12 4.75 2.69 22.23
C GLY A 12 3.46 2.14 21.61
N VAL A 13 3.42 1.94 20.29
CA VAL A 13 2.26 1.42 19.57
C VAL A 13 2.48 -0.07 19.25
N ASN A 14 1.42 -0.88 19.31
CA ASN A 14 1.52 -2.29 18.92
C ASN A 14 2.03 -2.40 17.46
N PRO A 15 3.19 -3.05 17.21
CA PRO A 15 3.81 -3.09 15.89
C PRO A 15 3.04 -3.92 14.86
N PHE A 16 2.07 -4.72 15.29
CA PHE A 16 1.27 -5.59 14.42
C PHE A 16 0.48 -4.77 13.39
N VAL A 17 -0.27 -3.76 13.84
CA VAL A 17 -1.13 -2.93 12.96
C VAL A 17 -0.29 -2.13 11.94
N PRO A 18 0.78 -1.40 12.34
CA PRO A 18 1.63 -0.69 11.38
C PRO A 18 2.38 -1.63 10.44
N ALA A 19 2.84 -2.79 10.90
CA ALA A 19 3.52 -3.76 10.04
C ALA A 19 2.57 -4.32 8.97
N LEU A 20 1.33 -4.66 9.35
CA LEU A 20 0.29 -5.12 8.45
C LEU A 20 -0.10 -4.03 7.44
N ALA A 21 -0.28 -2.80 7.91
CA ALA A 21 -0.54 -1.64 7.05
C ALA A 21 0.59 -1.43 6.03
N ALA A 22 1.84 -1.60 6.45
CA ALA A 22 2.99 -1.52 5.55
C ALA A 22 2.98 -2.59 4.46
N THR A 23 2.62 -3.83 4.82
CA THR A 23 2.54 -4.93 3.85
C THR A 23 1.45 -4.71 2.82
N PHE A 24 0.27 -4.25 3.25
CA PHE A 24 -0.79 -3.89 2.32
C PHE A 24 -0.38 -2.70 1.46
N ALA A 25 0.13 -1.62 2.05
CA ALA A 25 0.57 -0.44 1.31
C ALA A 25 1.65 -0.75 0.26
N ALA A 26 2.60 -1.65 0.57
CA ALA A 26 3.61 -2.09 -0.39
C ALA A 26 3.01 -2.81 -1.63
N SER A 27 1.81 -3.36 -1.52
CA SER A 27 1.09 -4.00 -2.63
C SER A 27 0.39 -2.98 -3.54
N PHE A 28 0.12 -1.76 -3.06
CA PHE A 28 -0.52 -0.67 -3.82
C PHE A 28 0.51 0.28 -4.43
N GLY A 29 1.26 -0.20 -5.41
CA GLY A 29 2.23 0.61 -6.18
C GLY A 29 1.82 0.76 -7.63
N PHE A 30 0.76 1.54 -7.92
CA PHE A 30 0.20 1.64 -9.28
C PHE A 30 0.62 2.90 -10.05
N MET A 31 1.17 3.93 -9.40
CA MET A 31 1.55 5.19 -10.07
C MET A 31 2.68 5.09 -11.10
N LEU A 32 3.69 4.26 -10.87
CA LEU A 32 4.89 4.23 -11.71
C LEU A 32 5.01 2.93 -12.51
N PRO A 33 5.53 3.00 -13.76
CA PRO A 33 5.73 1.82 -14.58
C PRO A 33 6.79 0.87 -14.00
N VAL A 34 7.74 1.40 -13.22
CA VAL A 34 8.80 0.61 -12.57
C VAL A 34 8.29 -0.18 -11.35
N SER A 35 7.10 0.16 -10.83
CA SER A 35 6.59 -0.42 -9.59
C SER A 35 6.20 -1.90 -9.72
N THR A 36 5.76 -2.34 -10.90
CA THR A 36 5.41 -3.75 -11.16
C THR A 36 5.73 -4.15 -12.60
N PRO A 37 6.09 -5.43 -12.87
CA PRO A 37 6.36 -5.90 -14.23
C PRO A 37 5.18 -5.71 -15.20
N GLN A 38 3.95 -5.80 -14.70
CA GLN A 38 2.75 -5.65 -15.52
C GLN A 38 2.61 -4.22 -16.06
N ASN A 39 2.84 -3.19 -15.22
CA ASN A 39 2.79 -1.79 -15.64
C ASN A 39 3.92 -1.46 -16.64
N ALA A 40 5.11 -2.07 -16.46
CA ALA A 40 6.23 -1.91 -17.37
C ALA A 40 5.94 -2.48 -18.78
N ILE A 41 5.31 -3.66 -18.86
CA ILE A 41 4.92 -4.29 -20.13
C ILE A 41 3.90 -3.43 -20.88
N VAL A 42 2.88 -2.92 -20.18
CA VAL A 42 1.85 -2.06 -20.78
C VAL A 42 2.45 -0.73 -21.24
N HIS A 43 3.37 -0.14 -20.47
CA HIS A 43 4.08 1.06 -20.93
C HIS A 43 4.96 0.80 -22.16
N GLY A 44 5.70 -0.33 -22.17
CA GLY A 44 6.60 -0.73 -23.26
C GLY A 44 5.87 -1.05 -24.57
N SER A 45 4.58 -1.36 -24.52
CA SER A 45 3.73 -1.57 -25.71
C SER A 45 3.44 -0.29 -26.52
N GLY A 46 3.80 0.89 -26.00
CA GLY A 46 3.67 2.18 -26.71
C GLY A 46 2.24 2.75 -26.77
N VAL A 47 1.22 1.98 -26.38
CA VAL A 47 -0.18 2.45 -26.33
C VAL A 47 -0.51 3.29 -25.10
N VAL A 48 0.20 3.09 -23.98
CA VAL A 48 -0.09 3.80 -22.71
C VAL A 48 1.02 4.77 -22.35
N LYS A 49 0.69 6.07 -22.37
CA LYS A 49 1.58 7.17 -21.94
C LYS A 49 1.78 7.14 -20.42
N ILE A 50 3.00 7.46 -19.96
CA ILE A 50 3.34 7.62 -18.53
C ILE A 50 2.37 8.56 -17.81
N THR A 51 1.99 9.68 -18.43
CA THR A 51 1.08 10.66 -17.82
C THR A 51 -0.30 10.09 -17.51
N SER A 52 -0.79 9.14 -18.33
CA SER A 52 -2.04 8.44 -18.08
C SER A 52 -1.92 7.44 -16.95
N MET A 53 -0.80 6.71 -16.86
CA MET A 53 -0.52 5.79 -15.76
C MET A 53 -0.42 6.52 -14.42
N ILE A 54 0.30 7.65 -14.37
CA ILE A 54 0.45 8.42 -13.12
C ILE A 54 -0.91 8.89 -12.62
N ARG A 55 -1.78 9.40 -13.51
CA ARG A 55 -3.10 9.92 -13.11
C ARG A 55 -4.02 8.82 -12.60
N SER A 56 -4.10 7.70 -13.32
CA SER A 56 -4.93 6.56 -12.91
C SER A 56 -4.35 5.90 -11.66
N GLY A 57 -3.06 5.64 -11.64
CA GLY A 57 -2.35 5.03 -10.52
C GLY A 57 -2.44 5.88 -9.25
N ALA A 58 -2.31 7.21 -9.33
CA ALA A 58 -2.46 8.08 -8.16
C ALA A 58 -3.86 7.99 -7.57
N SER A 59 -4.89 7.86 -8.41
CA SER A 59 -6.26 7.69 -7.95
C SER A 59 -6.43 6.35 -7.20
N PHE A 60 -5.84 5.26 -7.72
CA PHE A 60 -5.87 3.95 -7.06
C PHE A 60 -5.04 3.90 -5.78
N ASP A 61 -3.84 4.49 -5.77
CA ASP A 61 -2.97 4.54 -4.60
C ASP A 61 -3.64 5.35 -3.46
N PHE A 62 -4.33 6.45 -3.79
CA PHE A 62 -5.06 7.25 -2.80
C PHE A 62 -6.28 6.51 -2.24
N ILE A 63 -7.07 5.86 -3.10
CA ILE A 63 -8.20 5.03 -2.66
C ILE A 63 -7.70 3.86 -1.82
N GLY A 64 -6.61 3.20 -2.23
CA GLY A 64 -5.98 2.11 -1.49
C GLY A 64 -5.50 2.56 -0.12
N ALA A 65 -4.86 3.72 -0.02
CA ALA A 65 -4.44 4.30 1.26
C ALA A 65 -5.63 4.56 2.19
N ILE A 66 -6.72 5.18 1.68
CA ILE A 66 -7.94 5.41 2.46
C ILE A 66 -8.55 4.08 2.93
N LEU A 67 -8.63 3.09 2.04
CA LEU A 67 -9.14 1.76 2.36
C LEU A 67 -8.30 1.09 3.45
N ILE A 68 -6.97 1.14 3.36
CA ILE A 68 -6.08 0.58 4.39
C ILE A 68 -6.30 1.27 5.73
N ILE A 69 -6.42 2.60 5.76
CA ILE A 69 -6.61 3.36 7.01
C ILE A 69 -7.94 3.01 7.68
N LEU A 70 -9.01 2.81 6.92
CA LEU A 70 -10.35 2.52 7.44
C LEU A 70 -10.60 1.03 7.74
N LEU A 71 -10.27 0.15 6.79
CA LEU A 71 -10.59 -1.28 6.87
C LEU A 71 -9.63 -2.04 7.77
N LEU A 72 -8.35 -1.64 7.85
CA LEU A 72 -7.36 -2.44 8.57
C LEU A 72 -7.59 -2.43 10.09
N PRO A 73 -7.89 -1.28 10.75
CA PRO A 73 -8.29 -1.28 12.15
C PRO A 73 -9.60 -2.05 12.39
N LEU A 74 -10.57 -1.94 11.48
CA LEU A 74 -11.84 -2.66 11.55
C LEU A 74 -11.62 -4.18 11.45
N MET A 75 -10.82 -4.63 10.50
CA MET A 75 -10.52 -6.04 10.28
C MET A 75 -9.77 -6.64 11.46
N VAL A 76 -8.79 -5.90 12.02
CA VAL A 76 -8.06 -6.29 13.22
C VAL A 76 -8.99 -6.41 14.43
N SER A 77 -9.92 -5.45 14.59
CA SER A 77 -10.94 -5.50 15.66
C SER A 77 -11.93 -6.64 15.50
N VAL A 78 -12.34 -6.99 14.27
CA VAL A 78 -13.31 -8.07 14.00
C VAL A 78 -12.69 -9.46 14.13
N LEU A 79 -11.43 -9.63 13.70
CA LEU A 79 -10.72 -10.91 13.85
C LEU A 79 -10.18 -11.14 15.28
N GLY A 80 -10.23 -10.15 16.16
CA GLY A 80 -9.63 -10.25 17.50
C GLY A 80 -8.10 -10.37 17.46
N LEU A 81 -7.46 -9.93 16.38
CA LEU A 81 -6.00 -9.96 16.23
C LEU A 81 -5.41 -8.85 17.12
N GLY A 82 -4.69 -9.24 18.17
CA GLY A 82 -4.01 -8.29 19.07
C GLY A 82 -4.73 -7.98 20.38
N ALA A 83 -5.68 -8.83 20.79
CA ALA A 83 -6.00 -9.04 22.21
C ALA A 83 -4.91 -9.88 22.89
#